data_AF-A0A2N6NBY8-F1
#
_entry.id   AF-A0A2N6NBY8-F1
#
_cell.length_a   1.000
_cell.length_b   1.000
_cell.length_c   1.000
_cell.angle_alpha   90.00
_cell.angle_beta   90.00
_cell.angle_gamma   90.00
#
_symmetry.space_group_name_H-M   'P 1'
#
loop_
_entity.id
_entity.type
_entity.pdbx_description
1 polymer ?
#
loop_
_entity_poly.entity_id
_entity_poly.type
_entity_poly.pdbx_seq_one_letter_code
_entity_poly.pdbx_strand_id
1 'polypeptide(L)'
;MIAVVIFTVGSVLQTAAIDYPMLVAARLIGGIGIGMLSMVVPLYISEISPPEIRGTLLVLEELSIVVGIVVSFWITYGTQYIHSHWSWQLPFLLQIVPGLILGFAAIFLPFSPRWLASQGREQEALVELAKLRRLPTTDARVQKECSDIITDAKFQAAIVKQRHPSLTGGSTISKVRLEFAGWVDCVRPGCWRRTLVGAGLMFFQQANLAEFVGINALIYYAPTLFGTMGLDLNMSLIMSGVVNVAQLVGVVSSLWTMDRFGRRKLLLTGSIAMCISHIIITALVGMYSGNWPQHTTAGWTSVAFLFVYMLAFGASWGPVPWAMPAEVFPSSLRAKGVAISTCSILARSPITVTDTNHQYHRDW
;
A
#
# COMPACT_ATOMS: atom_id res chain seq x y z
N MET A 1 15.79 -6.22 -5.41
CA MET A 1 16.84 -5.63 -6.28
C MET A 1 16.29 -4.95 -7.52
N ILE A 2 15.68 -5.65 -8.48
CA ILE A 2 15.21 -5.05 -9.75
C ILE A 2 14.30 -3.83 -9.52
N ALA A 3 13.27 -3.97 -8.67
CA ALA A 3 12.33 -2.89 -8.36
C ALA A 3 13.02 -1.64 -7.76
N VAL A 4 14.05 -1.84 -6.92
CA VAL A 4 14.82 -0.76 -6.28
C VAL A 4 15.66 -0.01 -7.32
N VAL A 5 16.27 -0.73 -8.27
CA VAL A 5 17.03 -0.11 -9.36
C VAL A 5 16.09 0.76 -10.22
N ILE A 6 14.94 0.23 -10.61
CA ILE A 6 13.94 0.98 -11.41
C ILE A 6 13.46 2.23 -10.64
N PHE A 7 13.16 2.08 -9.35
CA PHE A 7 12.76 3.20 -8.48
C PHE A 7 13.87 4.26 -8.36
N THR A 8 15.12 3.84 -8.18
CA THR A 8 16.27 4.74 -8.03
C THR A 8 16.52 5.51 -9.33
N VAL A 9 16.47 4.84 -10.48
CA VAL A 9 16.57 5.49 -11.80
C VAL A 9 15.44 6.49 -12.01
N GLY A 10 14.20 6.12 -11.71
CA GLY A 10 13.06 7.04 -11.77
C GLY A 10 13.23 8.26 -10.86
N SER A 11 13.79 8.07 -9.66
CA SER A 11 14.03 9.15 -8.69
C SER A 11 15.15 10.11 -9.13
N VAL A 12 16.22 9.58 -9.72
CA VAL A 12 17.31 10.39 -10.32
C VAL A 12 16.75 11.23 -11.48
N LEU A 13 15.95 10.62 -12.34
CA LEU A 13 15.31 11.33 -13.46
C LEU A 13 14.32 12.40 -12.99
N GLN A 14 13.58 12.18 -11.89
CA GLN A 14 12.69 13.18 -11.30
C GLN A 14 13.49 14.38 -10.75
N THR A 15 14.62 14.12 -10.12
CA THR A 15 15.50 15.16 -9.58
C THR A 15 16.12 16.01 -10.70
N ALA A 16 16.53 15.35 -11.79
CA ALA A 16 17.17 15.98 -12.94
C ALA A 16 16.18 16.52 -14.00
N ALA A 17 14.87 16.53 -13.71
CA ALA A 17 13.86 16.94 -14.69
C ALA A 17 14.00 18.42 -15.07
N ILE A 18 14.07 18.70 -16.37
CA ILE A 18 14.22 20.06 -16.93
C ILE A 18 12.86 20.56 -17.47
N ASP A 19 12.03 19.65 -17.97
CA ASP A 19 10.75 19.90 -18.59
C ASP A 19 9.64 19.01 -17.99
N TYR A 20 8.39 19.47 -18.12
CA TYR A 20 7.23 18.75 -17.59
C TYR A 20 7.07 17.33 -18.19
N PRO A 21 7.22 17.11 -19.52
CA PRO A 21 7.18 15.76 -20.09
C PRO A 21 8.21 14.79 -19.48
N MET A 22 9.45 15.24 -19.26
CA MET A 22 10.46 14.44 -18.58
C MET A 22 10.06 14.08 -17.15
N LEU A 23 9.48 15.03 -16.39
CA LEU A 23 8.97 14.76 -15.05
C LEU A 23 7.86 13.69 -15.05
N VAL A 24 6.94 13.75 -16.02
CA VAL A 24 5.87 12.77 -16.20
C VAL A 24 6.44 11.39 -16.53
N ALA A 25 7.39 11.30 -17.46
CA ALA A 25 8.06 10.05 -17.80
C ALA A 25 8.84 9.48 -16.60
N ALA A 26 9.54 10.33 -15.85
CA ALA A 26 10.29 9.93 -14.66
C ALA A 26 9.37 9.43 -13.52
N ARG A 27 8.18 10.02 -13.37
CA ARG A 27 7.13 9.53 -12.46
C ARG A 27 6.58 8.18 -12.90
N LEU A 28 6.38 7.95 -14.20
CA LEU A 28 5.95 6.65 -14.70
C LEU A 28 6.97 5.55 -14.36
N ILE A 29 8.25 5.80 -14.63
CA ILE A 29 9.34 4.85 -14.33
C ILE A 29 9.42 4.58 -12.81
N GLY A 30 9.40 5.64 -12.00
CA GLY A 30 9.40 5.51 -10.54
C GLY A 30 8.18 4.75 -10.03
N GLY A 31 7.01 5.00 -10.61
CA GLY A 31 5.75 4.33 -10.28
C GLY A 31 5.77 2.83 -10.57
N ILE A 32 6.41 2.38 -11.65
CA ILE A 32 6.63 0.95 -11.93
C ILE A 32 7.45 0.31 -10.80
N GLY A 33 8.51 1.00 -10.35
CA GLY A 33 9.33 0.56 -9.22
C GLY A 33 8.52 0.40 -7.93
N ILE A 34 7.71 1.42 -7.59
CA ILE A 34 6.82 1.38 -6.41
C ILE A 34 5.80 0.24 -6.54
N GLY A 35 5.14 0.08 -7.69
CA GLY A 35 4.15 -0.97 -7.90
C GLY A 35 4.72 -2.38 -7.74
N MET A 36 5.95 -2.61 -8.20
CA MET A 36 6.66 -3.87 -7.94
C MET A 36 6.97 -4.07 -6.46
N LEU A 37 7.44 -3.03 -5.76
CA LEU A 37 7.72 -3.11 -4.31
C LEU A 37 6.44 -3.40 -3.52
N SER A 38 5.33 -2.75 -3.84
CA SER A 38 4.03 -2.93 -3.17
C SER A 38 3.44 -4.34 -3.34
N MET A 39 3.91 -5.15 -4.30
CA MET A 39 3.55 -6.56 -4.37
C MET A 39 4.57 -7.47 -3.70
N VAL A 40 5.86 -7.20 -3.90
CA VAL A 40 6.95 -8.09 -3.46
C VAL A 40 7.16 -8.01 -1.95
N VAL A 41 7.06 -6.82 -1.35
CA VAL A 41 7.35 -6.63 0.08
C VAL A 41 6.33 -7.35 0.97
N PRO A 42 4.99 -7.18 0.81
CA PRO A 42 4.03 -7.90 1.64
C PRO A 42 4.12 -9.42 1.45
N LEU A 43 4.36 -9.86 0.20
CA LEU A 43 4.53 -11.27 -0.11
C LEU A 43 5.74 -11.84 0.63
N TYR A 44 6.90 -11.19 0.52
CA TYR A 44 8.12 -11.61 1.19
C TYR A 44 7.95 -11.68 2.71
N ILE A 45 7.36 -10.64 3.32
CA ILE A 45 7.05 -10.61 4.76
C ILE A 45 6.13 -11.78 5.13
N SER A 46 5.10 -12.06 4.34
CA SER A 46 4.16 -13.16 4.60
C SER A 46 4.81 -14.55 4.53
N GLU A 47 5.87 -14.69 3.73
CA GLU A 47 6.53 -15.98 3.50
C GLU A 47 7.59 -16.32 4.56
N ILE A 48 8.31 -15.31 5.06
CA ILE A 48 9.35 -15.49 6.10
C ILE A 48 8.78 -15.47 7.53
N SER A 49 7.61 -14.85 7.70
CA SER A 49 6.99 -14.64 9.01
C SER A 49 6.40 -15.92 9.62
N PRO A 50 6.59 -16.12 10.95
CA PRO A 50 5.82 -17.10 11.70
C PRO A 50 4.32 -16.81 11.57
N PRO A 51 3.45 -17.82 11.52
CA PRO A 51 2.00 -17.63 11.48
C PRO A 51 1.44 -16.72 12.59
N GLU A 52 2.09 -16.74 13.77
CA GLU A 52 1.62 -16.06 14.98
C GLU A 52 1.77 -14.53 14.93
N ILE A 53 2.83 -14.04 14.28
CA ILE A 53 3.18 -12.60 14.23
C ILE A 53 3.10 -12.00 12.82
N ARG A 54 2.67 -12.81 11.83
CA ARG A 54 2.59 -12.38 10.42
C ARG A 54 1.74 -11.12 10.26
N GLY A 55 0.58 -11.07 10.93
CA GLY A 55 -0.31 -9.91 10.88
C GLY A 55 0.43 -8.65 11.33
N THR A 56 1.04 -8.68 12.51
CA THR A 56 1.82 -7.57 13.07
C THR A 56 2.95 -7.11 12.14
N LEU A 57 3.67 -8.04 11.51
CA LEU A 57 4.77 -7.70 10.58
C LEU A 57 4.26 -7.00 9.31
N LEU A 58 3.08 -7.36 8.81
CA LEU A 58 2.43 -6.66 7.69
C LEU A 58 1.95 -5.26 8.09
N VAL A 59 1.51 -5.07 9.34
CA VAL A 59 1.19 -3.72 9.86
C VAL A 59 2.42 -2.83 9.98
N LEU A 60 3.58 -3.40 10.33
CA LEU A 60 4.84 -2.64 10.38
C LEU A 60 5.28 -2.11 9.00
N GLU A 61 4.93 -2.82 7.93
CA GLU A 61 5.12 -2.30 6.57
C GLU A 61 4.29 -1.03 6.35
N GLU A 62 2.99 -1.07 6.65
CA GLU A 62 2.10 0.10 6.53
C GLU A 62 2.57 1.25 7.42
N LEU A 63 3.02 0.94 8.65
CA LEU A 63 3.61 1.95 9.54
C LEU A 63 4.80 2.64 8.87
N SER A 64 5.67 1.88 8.20
CA SER A 64 6.83 2.43 7.49
C SER A 64 6.42 3.33 6.33
N ILE A 65 5.34 2.99 5.61
CA ILE A 65 4.76 3.83 4.55
C ILE A 65 4.27 5.16 5.14
N VAL A 66 3.51 5.13 6.23
CA VAL A 66 2.97 6.36 6.84
C VAL A 66 4.08 7.21 7.46
N VAL A 67 5.10 6.62 8.08
CA VAL A 67 6.30 7.35 8.50
C VAL A 67 6.96 8.05 7.32
N GLY A 68 7.08 7.36 6.17
CA GLY A 68 7.60 7.95 4.94
C GLY A 68 6.78 9.15 4.46
N ILE A 69 5.45 9.06 4.50
CA ILE A 69 4.54 10.17 4.14
C ILE A 69 4.76 11.37 5.07
N VAL A 70 4.82 11.14 6.39
CA VAL A 70 5.03 12.21 7.38
C VAL A 70 6.39 12.88 7.18
N VAL A 71 7.47 12.09 7.05
CA VAL A 71 8.82 12.61 6.82
C VAL A 71 8.89 13.41 5.52
N SER A 72 8.30 12.89 4.44
CA SER A 72 8.24 13.56 3.14
C SER A 72 7.48 14.90 3.21
N PHE A 73 6.36 14.91 3.93
CA PHE A 73 5.57 16.14 4.13
C PHE A 73 6.39 17.21 4.84
N TRP A 74 7.03 16.88 5.97
CA TRP A 74 7.82 17.85 6.74
C TRP A 74 9.10 18.30 6.03
N ILE A 75 9.73 17.43 5.25
CA ILE A 75 10.83 17.81 4.36
C ILE A 75 10.33 18.85 3.36
N THR A 76 9.21 18.58 2.68
CA THR A 76 8.64 19.49 1.67
C THR A 76 8.19 20.82 2.29
N TYR A 77 7.63 20.78 3.50
CA TYR A 77 7.32 21.97 4.29
C TYR A 77 8.59 22.75 4.66
N GLY A 78 9.71 22.10 4.95
CA GLY A 78 10.98 22.77 5.20
C GLY A 78 11.60 23.38 3.94
N THR A 79 11.51 22.68 2.80
CA THR A 79 12.12 23.14 1.55
C THR A 79 11.33 24.26 0.87
N GLN A 80 10.08 24.52 1.29
CA GLN A 80 9.27 25.63 0.76
C GLN A 80 9.93 27.01 0.99
N TYR A 81 10.76 27.14 2.04
CA TYR A 81 11.44 28.39 2.38
C TYR A 81 12.70 28.64 1.51
N ILE A 82 13.07 27.69 0.66
CA ILE A 82 14.21 27.83 -0.25
C ILE A 82 13.75 28.60 -1.50
N HIS A 83 14.24 29.82 -1.70
CA HIS A 83 13.89 30.66 -2.86
C HIS A 83 14.63 30.27 -4.17
N SER A 84 14.76 28.97 -4.46
CA SER A 84 15.46 28.42 -5.63
C SER A 84 14.75 27.19 -6.19
N HIS A 85 15.12 26.76 -7.40
CA HIS A 85 14.65 25.50 -8.01
C HIS A 85 14.87 24.27 -7.11
N TRP A 86 15.84 24.35 -6.20
CA TRP A 86 16.09 23.33 -5.18
C TRP A 86 14.91 23.07 -4.23
N SER A 87 13.93 23.98 -4.11
CA SER A 87 12.76 23.79 -3.23
C SER A 87 11.99 22.50 -3.53
N TRP A 88 11.81 22.17 -4.82
CA TRP A 88 11.09 20.97 -5.25
C TRP A 88 12.01 19.82 -5.65
N GLN A 89 13.26 20.09 -6.06
CA GLN A 89 14.23 19.05 -6.43
C GLN A 89 14.83 18.33 -5.20
N LEU A 90 15.04 19.05 -4.10
CA LEU A 90 15.67 18.50 -2.89
C LEU A 90 14.87 17.34 -2.27
N PRO A 91 13.53 17.41 -2.14
CA PRO A 91 12.73 16.27 -1.70
C PRO A 91 12.91 15.03 -2.60
N PHE A 92 12.96 15.20 -3.93
CA PHE A 92 13.20 14.10 -4.87
C PHE A 92 14.62 13.53 -4.75
N LEU A 93 15.62 14.36 -4.49
CA LEU A 93 16.98 13.90 -4.23
C LEU A 93 17.04 13.07 -2.93
N LEU A 94 16.38 13.53 -1.87
CA LEU A 94 16.37 12.85 -0.58
C LEU A 94 15.69 11.48 -0.64
N GLN A 95 14.70 11.29 -1.52
CA GLN A 95 14.03 9.99 -1.68
C GLN A 95 14.95 8.87 -2.20
N ILE A 96 16.07 9.22 -2.84
CA ILE A 96 17.07 8.26 -3.33
C ILE A 96 17.76 7.56 -2.16
N VAL A 97 17.97 8.26 -1.04
CA VAL A 97 18.68 7.74 0.15
C VAL A 97 18.01 6.48 0.72
N PRO A 98 16.71 6.48 1.09
CA PRO A 98 16.06 5.26 1.57
C PRO A 98 16.00 4.16 0.50
N GLY A 99 15.90 4.53 -0.79
CA GLY A 99 15.98 3.58 -1.90
C GLY A 99 17.32 2.83 -1.96
N LEU A 100 18.44 3.54 -1.81
CA LEU A 100 19.78 2.96 -1.76
C LEU A 100 19.99 2.11 -0.51
N ILE A 101 19.50 2.56 0.65
CA ILE A 101 19.54 1.78 1.90
C ILE A 101 18.81 0.45 1.71
N LEU A 102 17.60 0.48 1.13
CA LEU A 102 16.84 -0.73 0.83
C LEU A 102 17.57 -1.62 -0.18
N GLY A 103 18.19 -1.03 -1.21
CA GLY A 103 18.98 -1.76 -2.20
C GLY A 103 20.17 -2.49 -1.60
N PHE A 104 20.91 -1.84 -0.71
CA PHE A 104 22.02 -2.45 0.01
C PHE A 104 21.53 -3.52 0.98
N ALA A 105 20.50 -3.24 1.78
CA ALA A 105 19.92 -4.20 2.72
C ALA A 105 19.40 -5.47 2.02
N ALA A 106 18.82 -5.32 0.83
CA ALA A 106 18.28 -6.42 0.05
C ALA A 106 19.34 -7.42 -0.45
N ILE A 107 20.63 -7.05 -0.48
CA ILE A 107 21.74 -7.97 -0.80
C ILE A 107 21.95 -8.98 0.35
N PHE A 108 21.66 -8.58 1.58
CA PHE A 108 21.85 -9.41 2.78
C PHE A 108 20.59 -10.15 3.21
N LEU A 109 19.44 -9.89 2.58
CA LEU A 109 18.18 -10.55 2.93
C LEU A 109 18.19 -12.02 2.49
N PRO A 110 17.82 -12.96 3.37
CA PRO A 110 17.73 -14.37 3.02
C PRO A 110 16.61 -14.63 2.02
N PHE A 111 16.77 -15.68 1.22
CA PHE A 111 15.71 -16.10 0.30
C PHE A 111 14.51 -16.68 1.05
N SER A 112 13.31 -16.52 0.49
CA SER A 112 12.09 -17.11 1.04
C SER A 112 12.18 -18.65 1.06
N PRO A 113 12.02 -19.30 2.24
CA PRO A 113 12.03 -20.76 2.32
C PRO A 113 10.91 -21.41 1.50
N ARG A 114 9.75 -20.75 1.40
CA ARG A 114 8.61 -21.22 0.60
C ARG A 114 8.92 -21.19 -0.89
N TRP A 115 9.60 -20.13 -1.34
CA TRP A 115 10.06 -20.05 -2.73
C TRP A 115 11.12 -21.13 -3.02
N LEU A 116 12.09 -21.33 -2.14
CA LEU A 116 13.10 -22.39 -2.29
C LEU A 116 12.47 -23.78 -2.37
N ALA A 117 11.49 -24.08 -1.50
CA ALA A 117 10.73 -25.31 -1.54
C ALA A 117 9.94 -25.48 -2.86
N SER A 118 9.36 -24.40 -3.41
CA SER A 118 8.66 -24.45 -4.70
C SER A 118 9.59 -24.76 -5.88
N GLN A 119 10.88 -24.42 -5.76
CA GLN A 119 11.92 -24.72 -6.76
C GLN A 119 12.57 -26.11 -6.55
N GLY A 120 12.12 -26.90 -5.58
CA GLY A 120 12.71 -28.19 -5.23
C GLY A 120 14.05 -28.11 -4.49
N ARG A 121 14.44 -26.91 -4.01
CA ARG A 121 15.70 -26.67 -3.27
C ARG A 121 15.48 -26.88 -1.77
N GLU A 122 15.11 -28.09 -1.38
CA GLU A 122 14.66 -28.42 -0.02
C GLU A 122 15.75 -28.21 1.06
N GLN A 123 17.00 -28.60 0.77
CA GLN A 123 18.11 -28.45 1.72
C GLN A 123 18.43 -26.99 2.00
N GLU A 124 18.38 -26.14 0.98
CA GLU A 124 18.59 -24.70 1.13
C GLU A 124 17.45 -24.03 1.88
N ALA A 125 16.20 -24.46 1.64
CA ALA A 125 15.04 -23.97 2.37
C ALA A 125 15.19 -24.22 3.88
N LEU A 126 15.74 -25.38 4.27
CA LEU A 126 15.99 -25.72 5.68
C LEU A 126 17.09 -24.84 6.30
N VAL A 127 18.18 -24.58 5.57
CA VAL A 127 19.28 -23.72 6.03
C VAL A 127 18.80 -22.27 6.20
N GLU A 128 18.07 -21.72 5.23
CA GLU A 128 17.55 -20.36 5.32
C GLU A 128 16.47 -20.22 6.41
N LEU A 129 15.61 -21.24 6.58
CA LEU A 129 14.64 -21.26 7.68
C LEU A 129 15.33 -21.31 9.05
N ALA A 130 16.38 -22.11 9.20
CA ALA A 130 17.18 -22.17 10.42
C ALA A 130 17.82 -20.81 10.76
N LYS A 131 18.37 -20.11 9.75
CA LYS A 131 18.88 -18.73 9.90
C LYS A 131 17.79 -17.76 10.35
N LEU A 132 16.61 -17.80 9.72
CA LEU A 132 15.47 -16.94 10.05
C LEU A 132 14.95 -17.16 11.48
N ARG A 133 14.89 -18.42 11.93
CA ARG A 133 14.43 -18.80 13.28
C ARG A 133 15.52 -18.69 14.34
N ARG A 134 16.78 -18.44 13.94
CA ARG A 134 17.97 -18.45 14.80
C ARG A 134 18.10 -19.73 15.63
N LEU A 135 17.76 -20.86 15.01
CA LEU A 135 17.81 -22.20 15.61
C LEU A 135 18.70 -23.11 14.77
N PRO A 136 19.32 -24.15 15.37
CA PRO A 136 20.08 -25.12 14.60
C PRO A 136 19.17 -25.90 13.65
N THR A 137 19.75 -26.35 12.53
CA THR A 137 19.08 -27.19 11.52
C THR A 137 18.55 -28.52 12.07
N THR A 138 19.02 -28.92 13.25
CA THR A 138 18.62 -30.14 13.96
C THR A 138 17.44 -29.95 14.92
N ASP A 139 16.98 -28.72 15.18
CA ASP A 139 15.82 -28.50 16.04
C ASP A 139 14.55 -29.07 15.39
N ALA A 140 13.83 -29.92 16.13
CA ALA A 140 12.60 -30.56 15.70
C ALA A 140 11.54 -29.55 15.24
N ARG A 141 11.51 -28.34 15.81
CA ARG A 141 10.58 -27.28 15.41
C ARG A 141 10.85 -26.78 13.99
N VAL A 142 12.12 -26.52 13.66
CA VAL A 142 12.54 -26.06 12.33
C VAL A 142 12.34 -27.15 11.28
N GLN A 143 12.67 -28.40 11.63
CA GLN A 143 12.46 -29.53 10.73
C GLN A 143 10.98 -29.78 10.43
N LYS A 144 10.13 -29.68 11.46
CA LYS A 144 8.68 -29.80 11.29
C LYS A 144 8.14 -28.68 10.39
N GLU A 145 8.47 -27.42 10.69
CA GLU A 145 8.05 -26.28 9.87
C GLU A 145 8.54 -26.40 8.42
N CYS A 146 9.79 -26.83 8.21
CA CYS A 146 10.34 -27.05 6.87
C CYS A 146 9.61 -28.19 6.13
N SER A 147 9.33 -29.31 6.82
CA SER A 147 8.58 -30.44 6.25
C SER A 147 7.16 -30.03 5.87
N ASP A 148 6.49 -29.22 6.68
CA ASP A 148 5.16 -28.69 6.40
C ASP A 148 5.21 -27.79 5.14
N ILE A 149 6.20 -26.89 5.04
CA ILE A 149 6.40 -26.02 3.87
C ILE A 149 6.67 -26.84 2.59
N ILE A 150 7.50 -27.87 2.67
CA ILE A 150 7.82 -28.75 1.52
C ILE A 150 6.59 -29.54 1.10
N THR A 151 5.83 -30.06 2.06
CA THR A 151 4.59 -30.82 1.81
C THR A 151 3.56 -29.93 1.12
N ASP A 152 3.38 -28.70 1.63
CA ASP A 152 2.54 -27.68 1.00
C ASP A 152 2.99 -27.39 -0.44
N ALA A 153 4.29 -27.17 -0.67
CA ALA A 153 4.83 -26.89 -2.01
C ALA A 153 4.60 -28.05 -2.99
N LYS A 154 4.82 -29.30 -2.55
CA LYS A 154 4.57 -30.51 -3.35
C LYS A 154 3.08 -30.71 -3.65
N PHE A 155 2.23 -30.47 -2.66
CA PHE A 155 0.78 -30.54 -2.82
C PHE A 155 0.29 -29.50 -3.83
N GLN A 156 0.82 -28.27 -3.78
CA GLN A 156 0.53 -27.24 -4.78
C GLN A 156 0.98 -27.65 -6.18
N ALA A 157 2.21 -28.15 -6.32
CA ALA A 157 2.72 -28.63 -7.60
C ALA A 157 1.83 -29.76 -8.17
N ALA A 158 1.35 -30.67 -7.32
CA ALA A 158 0.42 -31.72 -7.69
C ALA A 158 -0.95 -31.19 -8.13
N ILE A 159 -1.53 -30.21 -7.42
CA ILE A 159 -2.79 -29.56 -7.81
C ILE A 159 -2.66 -28.88 -9.17
N VAL A 160 -1.56 -28.15 -9.41
CA VAL A 160 -1.32 -27.48 -10.69
C VAL A 160 -1.21 -28.51 -11.81
N LYS A 161 -0.47 -29.60 -11.59
CA LYS A 161 -0.33 -30.71 -12.54
C LYS A 161 -1.66 -31.42 -12.82
N GLN A 162 -2.52 -31.56 -11.82
CA GLN A 162 -3.85 -32.16 -11.96
C GLN A 162 -4.86 -31.23 -12.65
N ARG A 163 -4.79 -29.91 -12.40
CA ARG A 163 -5.68 -28.91 -13.01
C ARG A 163 -5.31 -28.59 -14.46
N HIS A 164 -4.02 -28.62 -14.80
CA HIS A 164 -3.51 -28.32 -16.13
C HIS A 164 -2.61 -29.44 -16.67
N PRO A 165 -3.12 -30.68 -16.81
CA PRO A 165 -2.33 -31.83 -17.23
C PRO A 165 -1.71 -31.63 -18.63
N SER A 166 -2.38 -30.86 -19.49
CA SER A 166 -1.96 -30.54 -20.87
C SER A 166 -0.88 -29.46 -20.99
N LEU A 167 -0.51 -28.76 -19.91
CA LEU A 167 0.43 -27.62 -19.93
C LEU A 167 1.74 -27.88 -19.17
N THR A 168 1.93 -29.09 -18.64
CA THR A 168 3.16 -29.48 -17.90
C THR A 168 4.36 -29.78 -18.81
N GLY A 169 4.22 -29.64 -20.14
CA GLY A 169 5.32 -29.81 -21.08
C GLY A 169 6.38 -28.71 -20.92
N GLY A 170 7.66 -29.04 -21.03
CA GLY A 170 8.79 -28.14 -20.77
C GLY A 170 8.99 -26.97 -21.74
N SER A 171 8.03 -26.66 -22.62
CA SER A 171 8.13 -25.56 -23.58
C SER A 171 7.87 -24.19 -22.91
N THR A 172 8.58 -23.16 -23.34
CA THR A 172 8.42 -21.78 -22.85
C THR A 172 6.98 -21.28 -23.06
N ILE A 173 6.30 -21.75 -24.11
CA ILE A 173 4.91 -21.37 -24.43
C ILE A 173 3.91 -22.03 -23.47
N SER A 174 4.16 -23.27 -23.03
CA SER A 174 3.31 -23.95 -22.06
C SER A 174 3.48 -23.36 -20.65
N LYS A 175 4.68 -22.89 -20.28
CA LYS A 175 4.88 -22.09 -19.04
C LYS A 175 4.09 -20.79 -19.05
N VAL A 176 4.13 -20.02 -20.15
CA VAL A 176 3.34 -18.78 -20.28
C VAL A 176 1.84 -19.07 -20.24
N ARG A 177 1.36 -20.10 -20.95
CA ARG A 177 -0.06 -20.51 -20.89
C ARG A 177 -0.49 -21.00 -19.51
N LEU A 178 0.38 -21.70 -18.78
CA LEU A 178 0.12 -22.15 -17.41
C LEU A 178 0.06 -20.96 -16.45
N GLU A 179 0.90 -19.96 -16.67
CA GLU A 179 0.82 -18.70 -15.94
C GLU A 179 -0.53 -18.01 -16.14
N PHE A 180 -0.92 -17.79 -17.41
CA PHE A 180 -2.23 -17.23 -17.79
C PHE A 180 -3.41 -18.04 -17.25
N ALA A 181 -3.34 -19.36 -17.32
CA ALA A 181 -4.38 -20.24 -16.79
C ALA A 181 -4.50 -20.11 -15.27
N GLY A 182 -3.38 -19.90 -14.55
CA GLY A 182 -3.40 -19.61 -13.12
C GLY A 182 -4.00 -18.24 -12.77
N TRP A 183 -3.93 -17.24 -13.65
CA TRP A 183 -4.67 -15.98 -13.47
C TRP A 183 -6.18 -16.18 -13.67
N VAL A 184 -6.58 -16.99 -14.65
CA VAL A 184 -7.99 -17.35 -14.88
C VAL A 184 -8.55 -18.21 -13.74
N ASP A 185 -7.73 -19.06 -13.13
CA ASP A 185 -8.11 -19.86 -11.96
C ASP A 185 -8.45 -19.01 -10.72
N CYS A 186 -7.89 -17.79 -10.59
CA CYS A 186 -8.29 -16.85 -9.54
C CYS A 186 -9.74 -16.36 -9.69
N VAL A 187 -10.31 -16.42 -10.89
CA VAL A 187 -11.67 -15.93 -11.21
C VAL A 187 -12.69 -17.09 -11.28
N ARG A 188 -12.23 -18.34 -11.16
CA ARG A 188 -13.09 -19.53 -11.26
C ARG A 188 -14.01 -19.75 -10.03
N PRO A 189 -15.12 -20.51 -10.21
CA PRO A 189 -16.04 -20.87 -9.12
C PRO A 189 -15.29 -21.59 -8.00
N GLY A 190 -15.33 -21.03 -6.78
CA GLY A 190 -14.63 -21.55 -5.60
C GLY A 190 -13.62 -20.56 -5.00
N CYS A 191 -12.84 -19.87 -5.85
CA CYS A 191 -11.91 -18.81 -5.41
C CYS A 191 -12.46 -17.40 -5.64
N TRP A 192 -13.42 -17.24 -6.56
CA TRP A 192 -14.10 -15.98 -6.88
C TRP A 192 -14.51 -15.15 -5.65
N ARG A 193 -15.14 -15.76 -4.62
CA ARG A 193 -15.57 -15.02 -3.42
C ARG A 193 -14.39 -14.47 -2.62
N ARG A 194 -13.28 -15.20 -2.59
CA ARG A 194 -12.03 -14.77 -1.92
C ARG A 194 -11.33 -13.68 -2.72
N THR A 195 -11.30 -13.82 -4.03
CA THR A 195 -10.81 -12.80 -4.96
C THR A 195 -11.63 -11.52 -4.88
N LEU A 196 -12.96 -11.64 -4.81
CA LEU A 196 -13.86 -10.52 -4.65
C LEU A 196 -13.68 -9.82 -3.30
N VAL A 197 -13.42 -10.57 -2.21
CA VAL A 197 -13.15 -9.95 -0.90
C VAL A 197 -11.77 -9.27 -0.89
N GLY A 198 -10.72 -9.90 -1.42
CA GLY A 198 -9.38 -9.32 -1.47
C GLY A 198 -9.28 -8.10 -2.39
N ALA A 199 -9.74 -8.26 -3.64
CA ALA A 199 -9.82 -7.17 -4.60
C ALA A 199 -10.84 -6.12 -4.16
N GLY A 200 -11.99 -6.54 -3.60
CA GLY A 200 -12.99 -5.63 -3.08
C GLY A 200 -12.49 -4.80 -1.91
N LEU A 201 -11.74 -5.37 -0.96
CA LEU A 201 -11.16 -4.62 0.17
C LEU A 201 -10.13 -3.59 -0.30
N MET A 202 -9.22 -3.99 -1.20
CA MET A 202 -8.24 -3.10 -1.83
C MET A 202 -8.91 -2.00 -2.67
N PHE A 203 -9.95 -2.39 -3.40
CA PHE A 203 -10.80 -1.49 -4.17
C PHE A 203 -11.52 -0.51 -3.23
N PHE A 204 -12.16 -0.95 -2.15
CA PHE A 204 -12.84 -0.05 -1.20
C PHE A 204 -11.86 0.86 -0.43
N GLN A 205 -10.60 0.47 -0.29
CA GLN A 205 -9.57 1.34 0.29
C GLN A 205 -9.17 2.48 -0.66
N GLN A 206 -9.12 2.25 -1.98
CA GLN A 206 -8.56 3.24 -2.95
C GLN A 206 -9.48 3.66 -4.11
N ALA A 207 -10.25 2.74 -4.66
CA ALA A 207 -11.04 2.91 -5.86
C ALA A 207 -12.50 3.27 -5.53
N ASN A 208 -12.87 4.45 -5.99
CA ASN A 208 -14.21 4.98 -5.97
C ASN A 208 -14.84 4.84 -7.35
N LEU A 209 -16.11 4.44 -7.37
CA LEU A 209 -17.08 4.98 -8.31
C LEU A 209 -17.86 6.17 -7.71
N ALA A 210 -17.57 6.56 -6.47
CA ALA A 210 -17.92 7.86 -5.89
C ALA A 210 -17.05 8.14 -4.65
N GLU A 211 -16.44 9.30 -4.59
CA GLU A 211 -15.47 9.87 -3.63
C GLU A 211 -15.66 9.63 -2.11
N PHE A 212 -15.82 8.40 -1.58
CA PHE A 212 -16.26 8.22 -0.19
C PHE A 212 -15.18 7.91 0.88
N VAL A 213 -14.03 7.30 0.56
CA VAL A 213 -12.91 7.19 1.52
C VAL A 213 -11.82 8.23 1.26
N GLY A 214 -11.49 8.52 0.00
CA GLY A 214 -10.78 9.74 -0.39
C GLY A 214 -9.45 10.03 0.32
N ILE A 215 -8.78 9.04 0.94
CA ILE A 215 -7.59 9.28 1.77
C ILE A 215 -6.46 9.91 0.96
N ASN A 216 -6.24 9.46 -0.28
CA ASN A 216 -5.23 10.04 -1.16
C ASN A 216 -5.58 11.48 -1.56
N ALA A 217 -6.88 11.78 -1.75
CA ALA A 217 -7.31 13.15 -2.01
C ALA A 217 -7.10 14.04 -0.78
N LEU A 218 -7.39 13.53 0.41
CA LEU A 218 -7.07 14.21 1.67
C LEU A 218 -5.56 14.42 1.81
N ILE A 219 -4.72 13.43 1.55
CA ILE A 219 -3.26 13.59 1.69
C ILE A 219 -2.69 14.59 0.67
N TYR A 220 -3.13 14.53 -0.59
CA TYR A 220 -2.59 15.40 -1.66
C TYR A 220 -3.16 16.81 -1.65
N TYR A 221 -4.42 16.97 -1.23
CA TYR A 221 -5.14 18.23 -1.28
C TYR A 221 -5.54 18.75 0.10
N ALA A 222 -5.01 18.19 1.20
CA ALA A 222 -5.28 18.66 2.57
C ALA A 222 -5.09 20.18 2.73
N PRO A 223 -3.99 20.80 2.23
CA PRO A 223 -3.82 22.24 2.37
C PRO A 223 -4.92 23.03 1.67
N THR A 224 -5.32 22.59 0.47
CA THR A 224 -6.41 23.20 -0.29
C THR A 224 -7.75 23.03 0.43
N LEU A 225 -8.00 21.86 1.01
CA LEU A 225 -9.22 21.54 1.74
C LEU A 225 -9.33 22.30 3.06
N PHE A 226 -8.22 22.59 3.73
CA PHE A 226 -8.22 23.51 4.87
C PHE A 226 -8.42 24.97 4.43
N GLY A 227 -7.86 25.36 3.29
CA GLY A 227 -8.11 26.67 2.69
C GLY A 227 -9.60 26.89 2.39
N THR A 228 -10.32 25.89 1.90
CA THR A 228 -11.76 25.98 1.68
C THR A 228 -12.59 26.05 2.96
N MET A 229 -12.01 25.72 4.13
CA MET A 229 -12.62 25.90 5.45
C MET A 229 -12.31 27.26 6.09
N GLY A 230 -11.66 28.17 5.33
CA GLY A 230 -11.34 29.52 5.78
C GLY A 230 -10.07 29.65 6.62
N LEU A 231 -9.18 28.65 6.60
CA LEU A 231 -7.87 28.73 7.25
C LEU A 231 -6.86 29.48 6.37
N ASP A 232 -5.99 30.25 7.00
CA ASP A 232 -4.84 30.88 6.32
C ASP A 232 -3.91 29.82 5.71
N LEU A 233 -3.13 30.19 4.69
CA LEU A 233 -2.25 29.29 3.95
C LEU A 233 -1.22 28.61 4.87
N ASN A 234 -0.58 29.38 5.76
CA ASN A 234 0.42 28.85 6.69
C ASN A 234 -0.21 27.86 7.68
N MET A 235 -1.39 28.19 8.20
CA MET A 235 -2.12 27.32 9.12
C MET A 235 -2.62 26.04 8.42
N SER A 236 -3.09 26.15 7.18
CA SER A 236 -3.53 25.01 6.36
C SER A 236 -2.41 24.02 6.10
N LEU A 237 -1.19 24.50 5.82
CA LEU A 237 0.00 23.65 5.66
C LEU A 237 0.38 22.96 6.97
N ILE A 238 0.42 23.69 8.09
CA ILE A 238 0.74 23.11 9.40
C ILE A 238 -0.30 22.03 9.76
N MET A 239 -1.59 22.33 9.63
CA MET A 239 -2.68 21.40 9.93
C MET A 239 -2.64 20.14 9.06
N SER A 240 -2.25 20.27 7.79
CA SER A 240 -2.02 19.12 6.91
C SER A 240 -0.92 18.20 7.44
N GLY A 241 0.17 18.79 7.95
CA GLY A 241 1.24 18.04 8.60
C GLY A 241 0.78 17.35 9.88
N VAL A 242 0.03 18.06 10.74
CA VAL A 242 -0.51 17.50 11.98
C VAL A 242 -1.48 16.34 11.67
N VAL A 243 -2.29 16.45 10.62
CA VAL A 243 -3.19 15.39 10.17
C VAL A 243 -2.45 14.12 9.76
N ASN A 244 -1.34 14.24 9.03
CA ASN A 244 -0.52 13.08 8.68
C ASN A 244 0.11 12.44 9.94
N VAL A 245 0.48 13.25 10.94
CA VAL A 245 0.95 12.73 12.24
C VAL A 245 -0.17 12.03 13.00
N ALA A 246 -1.40 12.54 12.95
CA ALA A 246 -2.55 11.86 13.53
C ALA A 246 -2.81 10.51 12.87
N GLN A 247 -2.68 10.40 11.54
CA GLN A 247 -2.74 9.12 10.85
C GLN A 247 -1.66 8.15 11.36
N LEU A 248 -0.43 8.62 11.56
CA LEU A 248 0.66 7.80 12.13
C LEU A 248 0.29 7.25 13.51
N VAL A 249 -0.25 8.08 14.40
CA VAL A 249 -0.73 7.64 15.72
C VAL A 249 -1.84 6.59 15.59
N GLY A 250 -2.76 6.78 14.64
CA GLY A 250 -3.78 5.79 14.28
C GLY A 250 -3.18 4.44 13.90
N VAL A 251 -2.20 4.43 12.99
CA VAL A 251 -1.53 3.19 12.56
C VAL A 251 -0.74 2.53 13.68
N VAL A 252 -0.06 3.30 14.54
CA VAL A 252 0.62 2.75 15.72
C VAL A 252 -0.38 2.05 16.64
N SER A 253 -1.56 2.64 16.86
CA SER A 253 -2.60 2.00 17.67
C SER A 253 -3.06 0.66 17.10
N SER A 254 -3.07 0.52 15.77
CA SER A 254 -3.50 -0.69 15.06
C SER A 254 -2.63 -1.92 15.36
N LEU A 255 -1.36 -1.73 15.73
CA LEU A 255 -0.44 -2.82 16.10
C LEU A 255 -0.96 -3.63 17.28
N TRP A 256 -1.66 -2.99 18.22
CA TRP A 256 -2.22 -3.67 19.39
C TRP A 256 -3.66 -4.12 19.19
N THR A 257 -4.45 -3.34 18.44
CA THR A 257 -5.87 -3.63 18.22
C THR A 257 -6.09 -4.76 17.22
N MET A 258 -5.24 -4.91 16.19
CA MET A 258 -5.44 -5.87 15.10
C MET A 258 -5.50 -7.33 15.54
N ASP A 259 -4.61 -7.70 16.46
CA ASP A 259 -4.54 -9.07 16.97
C ASP A 259 -5.57 -9.34 18.07
N ARG A 260 -6.04 -8.31 18.78
CA ARG A 260 -6.97 -8.46 19.92
C ARG A 260 -8.45 -8.41 19.54
N PHE A 261 -8.84 -7.52 18.63
CA PHE A 261 -10.25 -7.30 18.27
C PHE A 261 -10.70 -8.03 16.99
N GLY A 262 -9.73 -8.53 16.22
CA GLY A 262 -9.97 -9.17 14.93
C GLY A 262 -10.27 -8.16 13.81
N ARG A 263 -9.90 -8.55 12.59
CA ARG A 263 -9.84 -7.67 11.42
C ARG A 263 -11.21 -7.11 11.02
N ARG A 264 -12.26 -7.95 11.05
CA ARG A 264 -13.64 -7.56 10.65
C ARG A 264 -14.23 -6.47 11.55
N LYS A 265 -14.07 -6.59 12.87
CA LYS A 265 -14.64 -5.61 13.82
C LYS A 265 -13.95 -4.26 13.69
N LEU A 266 -12.65 -4.25 13.45
CA LEU A 266 -11.89 -3.02 13.21
C LEU A 266 -12.32 -2.28 11.95
N LEU A 267 -12.51 -2.99 10.84
CA LEU A 267 -13.01 -2.37 9.61
C LEU A 267 -14.40 -1.76 9.79
N LEU A 268 -15.33 -2.48 10.43
CA LEU A 268 -16.70 -2.00 10.68
C LEU A 268 -16.73 -0.77 11.61
N THR A 269 -16.02 -0.83 12.74
CA THR A 269 -15.97 0.28 13.69
C THR A 269 -15.28 1.51 13.10
N GLY A 270 -14.17 1.31 12.37
CA GLY A 270 -13.50 2.36 11.62
C GLY A 270 -14.39 3.00 10.56
N SER A 271 -15.12 2.21 9.78
CA SER A 271 -16.08 2.73 8.78
C SER A 271 -17.17 3.59 9.39
N ILE A 272 -17.71 3.20 10.55
CA ILE A 272 -18.75 3.99 11.22
C ILE A 272 -18.20 5.35 11.67
N ALA A 273 -17.02 5.35 12.32
CA ALA A 273 -16.38 6.58 12.78
C ALA A 273 -16.02 7.53 11.61
N MET A 274 -15.50 6.97 10.52
CA MET A 274 -15.21 7.72 9.30
C MET A 274 -16.47 8.28 8.64
N CYS A 275 -17.53 7.49 8.53
CA CYS A 275 -18.81 7.90 7.95
C CYS A 275 -19.44 9.07 8.73
N ILE A 276 -19.49 8.98 10.06
CA ILE A 276 -20.00 10.05 10.93
C ILE A 276 -19.17 11.33 10.73
N SER A 277 -17.85 11.21 10.75
CA SER A 277 -16.95 12.37 10.59
C SER A 277 -17.14 13.04 9.23
N HIS A 278 -17.29 12.26 8.17
CA HIS A 278 -17.48 12.78 6.82
C HIS A 278 -18.85 13.46 6.64
N ILE A 279 -19.93 12.87 7.18
CA ILE A 279 -21.27 13.49 7.16
C ILE A 279 -21.24 14.86 7.85
N ILE A 280 -20.56 14.97 8.99
CA ILE A 280 -20.47 16.22 9.73
C ILE A 280 -19.66 17.26 8.95
N ILE A 281 -18.50 16.89 8.39
CA ILE A 281 -17.68 17.79 7.56
C ILE A 281 -18.49 18.29 6.36
N THR A 282 -19.16 17.38 5.63
CA THR A 282 -19.98 17.75 4.45
C THR A 282 -21.14 18.67 4.82
N ALA A 283 -21.83 18.41 5.94
CA ALA A 283 -22.91 19.27 6.41
C ALA A 283 -22.40 20.68 6.76
N LEU A 284 -21.28 20.78 7.48
CA LEU A 284 -20.70 22.06 7.89
C LEU A 284 -20.18 22.85 6.68
N VAL A 285 -19.45 22.21 5.76
CA VAL A 285 -18.97 22.87 4.54
C VAL A 285 -20.14 23.26 3.63
N GLY A 286 -21.16 22.41 3.49
CA GLY A 286 -22.34 22.70 2.68
C GLY A 286 -23.16 23.89 3.20
N MET A 287 -23.26 24.06 4.51
CA MET A 287 -24.03 25.15 5.13
C MET A 287 -23.27 26.47 5.22
N TYR A 288 -21.95 26.43 5.46
CA TYR A 288 -21.16 27.61 5.83
C TYR A 288 -20.12 28.04 4.78
N SER A 289 -20.04 27.34 3.64
CA SER A 289 -19.11 27.67 2.54
C SER A 289 -19.22 29.10 2.01
N GLY A 290 -20.38 29.73 2.15
CA GLY A 290 -20.63 31.09 1.67
C GLY A 290 -19.99 32.20 2.51
N ASN A 291 -19.72 31.99 3.81
CA ASN A 291 -19.25 33.05 4.74
C ASN A 291 -18.45 32.49 5.94
N TRP A 292 -17.26 31.92 5.68
CA TRP A 292 -16.37 31.43 6.75
C TRP A 292 -15.92 32.45 7.80
N PRO A 293 -15.66 33.74 7.47
CA PRO A 293 -15.18 34.71 8.46
C PRO A 293 -16.16 34.95 9.62
N GLN A 294 -17.46 34.69 9.43
CA GLN A 294 -18.49 34.79 10.47
C GLN A 294 -18.72 33.47 11.23
N HIS A 295 -18.20 32.34 10.71
CA HIS A 295 -18.44 31.00 11.21
C HIS A 295 -17.14 30.22 11.46
N THR A 296 -16.16 30.88 12.09
CA THR A 296 -14.85 30.30 12.40
C THR A 296 -14.93 29.03 13.25
N THR A 297 -15.88 28.95 14.19
CA THR A 297 -16.13 27.75 15.01
C THR A 297 -16.53 26.54 14.17
N ALA A 298 -17.31 26.73 13.10
CA ALA A 298 -17.70 25.66 12.20
C ALA A 298 -16.49 25.13 11.40
N GLY A 299 -15.61 26.03 10.95
CA GLY A 299 -14.34 25.66 10.30
C GLY A 299 -13.46 24.79 11.21
N TRP A 300 -13.23 25.22 12.44
CA TRP A 300 -12.45 24.45 13.42
C TRP A 300 -13.10 23.12 13.82
N THR A 301 -14.43 23.06 13.83
CA THR A 301 -15.15 21.80 14.06
C THR A 301 -14.92 20.81 12.92
N SER A 302 -14.95 21.27 11.67
CA SER A 302 -14.61 20.45 10.50
C SER A 302 -13.18 19.91 10.57
N VAL A 303 -12.22 20.75 10.98
CA VAL A 303 -10.83 20.34 11.21
C VAL A 303 -10.75 19.22 12.26
N ALA A 304 -11.44 19.36 13.39
CA ALA A 304 -11.45 18.36 14.45
C ALA A 304 -12.03 17.00 13.97
N PHE A 305 -13.12 17.01 13.21
CA PHE A 305 -13.67 15.78 12.63
C PHE A 305 -12.75 15.18 11.56
N LEU A 306 -11.97 15.99 10.86
CA LEU A 306 -10.97 15.51 9.90
C LEU A 306 -9.81 14.80 10.61
N PHE A 307 -9.42 15.26 11.81
CA PHE A 307 -8.49 14.53 12.67
C PHE A 307 -9.05 13.17 13.13
N VAL A 308 -10.32 13.14 13.57
CA VAL A 308 -10.99 11.88 13.95
C VAL A 308 -11.06 10.91 12.76
N TYR A 309 -11.37 11.43 11.58
CA TYR A 309 -11.37 10.66 10.34
C TYR A 309 -10.00 10.00 10.09
N MET A 310 -8.92 10.78 10.20
CA MET A 310 -7.56 10.31 9.91
C MET A 310 -7.04 9.31 10.94
N LEU A 311 -7.37 9.50 12.22
CA LEU A 311 -7.11 8.53 13.29
C LEU A 311 -7.88 7.23 13.07
N ALA A 312 -9.18 7.32 12.76
CA ALA A 312 -10.01 6.16 12.50
C ALA A 312 -9.53 5.38 11.28
N PHE A 313 -9.16 6.07 10.20
CA PHE A 313 -8.59 5.46 9.00
C PHE A 313 -7.28 4.74 9.33
N GLY A 314 -6.32 5.40 9.98
CA GLY A 314 -5.05 4.81 10.36
C GLY A 314 -5.20 3.58 11.27
N ALA A 315 -6.13 3.62 12.21
CA ALA A 315 -6.38 2.52 13.15
C ALA A 315 -7.08 1.30 12.52
N SER A 316 -7.67 1.44 11.31
CA SER A 316 -8.50 0.40 10.70
C SER A 316 -8.18 0.17 9.22
N TRP A 317 -8.65 1.06 8.34
CA TRP A 317 -8.60 0.92 6.88
C TRP A 317 -7.23 1.17 6.25
N GLY A 318 -6.27 1.72 6.98
CA GLY A 318 -4.87 1.76 6.53
C GLY A 318 -4.27 0.34 6.45
N PRO A 319 -4.04 -0.32 7.60
CA PRO A 319 -3.25 -1.55 7.63
C PRO A 319 -4.04 -2.83 7.34
N VAL A 320 -5.34 -2.89 7.69
CA VAL A 320 -6.12 -4.14 7.58
C VAL A 320 -6.28 -4.60 6.13
N PRO A 321 -6.65 -3.72 5.17
CA PRO A 321 -6.77 -4.16 3.80
C PRO A 321 -5.47 -4.73 3.27
N TRP A 322 -4.29 -4.17 3.57
CA TRP A 322 -3.01 -4.72 3.07
C TRP A 322 -2.67 -6.10 3.63
N ALA A 323 -3.02 -6.36 4.88
CA ALA A 323 -2.82 -7.67 5.50
C ALA A 323 -3.79 -8.75 4.97
N MET A 324 -5.04 -8.36 4.67
CA MET A 324 -6.13 -9.30 4.39
C MET A 324 -5.95 -10.18 3.13
N PRO A 325 -5.54 -9.68 1.95
CA PRO A 325 -5.29 -10.51 0.77
C PRO A 325 -4.31 -11.64 1.05
N ALA A 326 -3.21 -11.35 1.76
CA ALA A 326 -2.21 -12.37 2.10
C ALA A 326 -2.79 -13.47 3.02
N GLU A 327 -3.75 -13.12 3.90
CA GLU A 327 -4.45 -14.04 4.80
C GLU A 327 -5.61 -14.80 4.11
N VAL A 328 -6.33 -14.18 3.17
CA VAL A 328 -7.55 -14.74 2.55
C VAL A 328 -7.23 -15.69 1.38
N PHE A 329 -6.19 -15.41 0.60
CA PHE A 329 -5.85 -16.24 -0.56
C PHE A 329 -5.16 -17.56 -0.13
N PRO A 330 -5.58 -18.70 -0.73
CA PRO A 330 -4.86 -19.96 -0.55
C PRO A 330 -3.43 -19.82 -1.09
N SER A 331 -2.49 -20.53 -0.47
CA SER A 331 -1.06 -20.39 -0.72
C SER A 331 -0.66 -20.55 -2.20
N SER A 332 -1.37 -21.36 -2.98
CA SER A 332 -1.14 -21.55 -4.43
C SER A 332 -1.51 -20.35 -5.30
N LEU A 333 -2.48 -19.53 -4.87
CA LEU A 333 -2.95 -18.35 -5.60
C LEU A 333 -2.57 -17.06 -4.90
N ARG A 334 -1.85 -17.11 -3.77
CA ARG A 334 -1.55 -15.93 -2.95
C ARG A 334 -0.83 -14.84 -3.73
N ALA A 335 0.27 -15.18 -4.42
CA ALA A 335 1.01 -14.19 -5.20
C ALA A 335 0.15 -13.55 -6.30
N LYS A 336 -0.64 -14.36 -7.03
CA LYS A 336 -1.53 -13.88 -8.10
C LYS A 336 -2.72 -13.08 -7.56
N GLY A 337 -3.31 -13.52 -6.45
CA GLY A 337 -4.43 -12.89 -5.79
C GLY A 337 -4.05 -11.55 -5.15
N VAL A 338 -2.90 -11.48 -4.47
CA VAL A 338 -2.32 -10.23 -4.00
C VAL A 338 -2.05 -9.31 -5.18
N ALA A 339 -1.43 -9.80 -6.26
CA ALA A 339 -1.20 -9.01 -7.46
C ALA A 339 -2.50 -8.47 -8.10
N ILE A 340 -3.56 -9.28 -8.23
CA ILE A 340 -4.88 -8.82 -8.71
C ILE A 340 -5.45 -7.75 -7.78
N SER A 341 -5.34 -7.94 -6.46
CA SER A 341 -5.86 -6.99 -5.47
C SER A 341 -5.07 -5.67 -5.51
N THR A 342 -3.74 -5.71 -5.64
CA THR A 342 -2.89 -4.53 -5.84
C THR A 342 -3.09 -3.88 -7.21
N CYS A 343 -3.40 -4.64 -8.26
CA CYS A 343 -3.78 -4.07 -9.56
C CYS A 343 -5.14 -3.37 -9.51
N SER A 344 -6.07 -3.85 -8.67
CA SER A 344 -7.38 -3.22 -8.50
C SER A 344 -7.29 -1.83 -7.89
N ILE A 345 -6.25 -1.57 -7.09
CA ILE A 345 -5.85 -0.24 -6.64
C ILE A 345 -5.45 0.65 -7.82
N LEU A 346 -4.59 0.14 -8.71
CA LEU A 346 -4.00 0.89 -9.82
C LEU A 346 -4.98 1.15 -10.97
N ALA A 347 -6.10 0.43 -11.01
CA ALA A 347 -7.22 0.66 -11.91
C ALA A 347 -8.02 1.92 -11.51
N ARG A 348 -7.33 3.03 -11.26
CA ARG A 348 -7.91 4.37 -11.27
C ARG A 348 -8.24 4.69 -12.72
N SER A 349 -9.50 4.54 -13.09
CA SER A 349 -9.96 4.96 -14.40
C SER A 349 -9.67 6.46 -14.59
N PRO A 350 -9.20 6.91 -15.76
CA PRO A 350 -8.95 8.33 -16.05
C PRO A 350 -10.23 9.15 -16.25
N ILE A 351 -11.37 8.72 -15.68
CA ILE A 351 -12.70 9.28 -15.99
C ILE A 351 -12.94 10.65 -15.32
N THR A 352 -12.05 11.12 -14.44
CA THR A 352 -12.20 12.42 -13.74
C THR A 352 -11.25 13.52 -14.22
N VAL A 353 -10.70 13.44 -15.45
CA VAL A 353 -9.90 14.53 -16.04
C VAL A 353 -10.69 15.31 -17.11
N THR A 354 -11.85 14.80 -17.55
CA THR A 354 -12.63 15.45 -18.62
C THR A 354 -13.63 16.51 -18.14
N ASP A 355 -14.04 16.52 -16.87
CA ASP A 355 -15.08 17.46 -16.42
C ASP A 355 -14.56 18.75 -15.75
N THR A 356 -13.26 18.87 -15.47
CA THR A 356 -12.67 20.11 -14.91
C THR A 356 -12.12 21.07 -15.98
N ASN A 357 -11.99 20.64 -17.24
CA ASN A 357 -11.47 21.50 -18.32
C ASN A 357 -12.49 22.48 -18.91
N HIS A 358 -13.78 22.41 -18.54
CA HIS A 358 -14.79 23.33 -19.05
C HIS A 358 -14.97 24.63 -18.24
N GLN A 359 -14.33 24.77 -17.06
CA GLN A 359 -14.49 25.95 -16.21
C GLN A 359 -13.32 26.95 -16.23
N TYR A 360 -12.17 26.62 -16.84
CA TYR A 360 -10.98 27.49 -16.84
C TYR A 360 -10.76 28.31 -18.13
N HIS A 361 -11.70 28.26 -19.10
CA HIS A 361 -11.59 28.99 -20.37
C HIS A 361 -12.44 30.27 -20.46
N ARG A 362 -13.04 30.73 -19.36
CA ARG A 362 -13.60 32.09 -19.28
C ARG A 362 -12.78 32.85 -18.25
N ASP A 363 -12.27 34.01 -18.67
CA ASP A 363 -11.50 34.97 -17.90
C ASP A 363 -9.97 34.83 -18.07
N TRP A 364 -9.53 35.06 -19.32
CA TRP A 364 -8.32 35.82 -19.64
C TRP A 364 -8.74 37.12 -20.32
#